data_AF-A0A453KDT1-F1
#
_entry.id   AF-A0A453KDT1-F1
#
_cell.length_a   1.000
_cell.length_b   1.000
_cell.length_c   1.000
_cell.angle_alpha   90.00
_cell.angle_beta   90.00
_cell.angle_gamma   90.00
#
_symmetry.space_group_name_H-M   'P 1'
#
loop_
_entity.id
_entity.type
_entity.pdbx_description
1 polymer ?
#
loop_
_entity_poly.entity_id
_entity_poly.type
_entity_poly.pdbx_seq_one_letter_code
_entity_poly.pdbx_strand_id
1 'polypeptide(L)'
;NIKLKRFKSYFKGWGSDRFGHDKKRKEDLRMELEMLEELEEEAPLSPELYSRKIDVCFELHELLVNEEIFWLQQSHERWLLKGDLNTDYFDRIANGRKRKNTIHSLKVGDMEIEGTDKLIVHATEFYKELFGPAPGNQFHLDP
;
A
#
# COMPACT_ATOMS: atom_id res chain seq x y z
N ASN A 1 10.16 -29.13 -6.11
CA ASN A 1 9.28 -28.32 -5.23
C ASN A 1 8.08 -29.12 -4.65
N ILE A 2 8.29 -30.39 -4.24
CA ILE A 2 7.22 -31.30 -3.75
C ILE A 2 6.77 -30.95 -2.32
N LYS A 3 7.71 -30.46 -1.48
CA LYS A 3 7.45 -30.05 -0.10
C LYS A 3 6.43 -28.91 -0.01
N LEU A 4 6.55 -27.91 -0.90
CA LEU A 4 5.63 -26.76 -0.96
C LEU A 4 4.21 -27.18 -1.41
N LYS A 5 4.09 -28.13 -2.35
CA LYS A 5 2.79 -28.68 -2.78
C LYS A 5 2.07 -29.41 -1.65
N ARG A 6 2.78 -30.23 -0.87
CA ARG A 6 2.22 -30.91 0.32
C ARG A 6 1.82 -29.91 1.40
N PHE A 7 2.66 -28.91 1.69
CA PHE A 7 2.31 -27.86 2.64
C PHE A 7 1.02 -27.14 2.23
N LYS A 8 0.90 -26.73 0.95
CA LYS A 8 -0.28 -26.04 0.44
C LYS A 8 -1.57 -26.87 0.49
N SER A 9 -1.50 -28.20 0.46
CA SER A 9 -2.70 -29.04 0.63
C SER A 9 -3.24 -29.06 2.05
N TYR A 10 -2.39 -28.89 3.07
CA TYR A 10 -2.84 -28.79 4.47
C TYR A 10 -3.56 -27.46 4.77
N PHE A 11 -3.25 -26.39 4.03
CA PHE A 11 -3.90 -25.09 4.17
C PHE A 11 -5.07 -24.86 3.21
N LYS A 12 -5.37 -25.83 2.32
CA LYS A 12 -6.57 -25.75 1.48
C LYS A 12 -7.80 -25.91 2.37
N GLY A 13 -8.67 -24.90 2.36
CA GLY A 13 -9.94 -24.92 3.09
C GLY A 13 -9.90 -24.16 4.42
N TRP A 14 -8.73 -23.97 5.04
CA TRP A 14 -8.63 -23.26 6.33
C TRP A 14 -9.20 -21.84 6.27
N GLY A 15 -8.87 -21.08 5.22
CA GLY A 15 -9.47 -19.76 5.01
C GLY A 15 -10.99 -19.83 4.82
N SER A 16 -11.47 -20.79 4.02
CA SER A 16 -12.89 -20.93 3.69
C SER A 16 -13.76 -21.31 4.89
N ASP A 17 -13.21 -22.10 5.82
CA ASP A 17 -13.90 -22.56 7.02
C ASP A 17 -14.07 -21.41 8.03
N ARG A 18 -13.00 -20.63 8.25
CA ARG A 18 -13.02 -19.47 9.15
C ARG A 18 -13.92 -18.34 8.63
N PHE A 19 -13.75 -17.92 7.37
CA PHE A 19 -14.60 -16.86 6.80
C PHE A 19 -16.07 -17.27 6.71
N GLY A 20 -16.34 -18.56 6.46
CA GLY A 20 -17.70 -19.10 6.47
C GLY A 20 -18.33 -19.03 7.86
N HIS A 21 -17.58 -19.45 8.89
CA HIS A 21 -18.02 -19.40 10.28
C HIS A 21 -18.28 -17.97 10.75
N ASP A 22 -17.35 -17.05 10.49
CA ASP A 22 -17.48 -15.64 10.91
C ASP A 22 -18.67 -14.95 10.21
N LYS A 23 -18.90 -15.26 8.92
CA LYS A 23 -20.07 -14.76 8.18
C LYS A 23 -21.37 -15.26 8.76
N LYS A 24 -21.46 -16.55 9.08
CA LYS A 24 -22.66 -17.13 9.69
C LYS A 24 -22.90 -16.54 11.08
N ARG A 25 -21.86 -16.44 11.91
CA ARG A 25 -21.95 -15.86 13.25
C ARG A 25 -22.43 -14.41 13.22
N LYS A 26 -21.92 -13.61 12.28
CA LYS A 26 -22.38 -12.23 12.07
C LYS A 26 -23.86 -12.15 11.73
N GLU A 27 -24.36 -13.07 10.90
CA GLU A 27 -25.79 -13.13 10.57
C GLU A 27 -26.64 -13.52 11.78
N ASP A 28 -26.22 -14.54 12.53
CA ASP A 28 -26.91 -14.98 13.74
C ASP A 28 -27.01 -13.83 14.77
N LEU A 29 -25.92 -13.07 14.96
CA LEU A 29 -25.90 -11.91 15.87
C LEU A 29 -26.79 -10.76 15.39
N ARG A 30 -26.91 -10.55 14.07
CA ARG A 30 -27.81 -9.52 13.51
C ARG A 30 -29.27 -9.88 13.73
N MET A 31 -29.63 -11.14 13.49
CA MET A 31 -30.98 -11.63 13.78
C MET A 31 -31.31 -11.53 15.27
N GLU A 32 -30.37 -11.89 16.14
CA GLU A 32 -30.56 -11.77 17.59
C GLU A 32 -30.73 -10.30 18.03
N LEU A 33 -29.92 -9.39 17.48
CA LEU A 33 -30.04 -7.96 17.74
C LEU A 33 -31.39 -7.40 17.29
N GLU A 34 -31.83 -7.75 16.07
CA GLU A 34 -33.12 -7.35 15.52
C GLU A 34 -34.27 -7.83 16.41
N MET A 35 -34.25 -9.09 16.86
CA MET A 35 -35.25 -9.60 17.80
C MET A 35 -35.26 -8.85 19.14
N LEU A 36 -34.09 -8.48 19.68
CA LEU A 36 -34.00 -7.72 20.92
C LEU A 36 -34.48 -6.27 20.76
N GLU A 37 -34.28 -5.68 19.58
CA GLU A 37 -34.78 -4.35 19.23
C GLU A 37 -36.30 -4.35 19.06
N GLU A 38 -36.87 -5.34 18.38
CA GLU A 38 -38.33 -5.52 18.28
C GLU A 38 -38.99 -5.68 19.65
N LEU A 39 -38.39 -6.49 20.53
CA LEU A 39 -38.88 -6.64 21.91
C LEU A 39 -38.84 -5.33 22.70
N GLU A 40 -37.82 -4.50 22.48
CA GLU A 40 -37.67 -3.20 23.14
C GLU A 40 -38.71 -2.18 22.66
N GLU A 41 -39.17 -2.28 21.40
CA GLU A 41 -40.26 -1.47 20.87
C GLU A 41 -41.60 -1.79 21.53
N GLU A 42 -41.85 -3.05 21.86
CA GLU A 42 -43.08 -3.48 22.54
C GLU A 42 -43.09 -3.12 24.03
N ALA A 43 -41.96 -3.30 24.71
CA ALA A 43 -41.82 -3.00 26.14
C ALA A 43 -40.35 -2.82 26.55
N PRO A 44 -40.07 -2.09 27.66
CA PRO A 44 -38.71 -2.01 28.18
C PRO A 44 -38.10 -3.39 28.45
N LEU A 45 -36.87 -3.60 27.96
CA LEU A 45 -36.15 -4.85 28.16
C LEU A 45 -35.86 -5.11 29.65
N SER A 46 -35.86 -6.39 30.04
CA SER A 46 -35.34 -6.79 31.35
C SER A 46 -33.84 -6.50 31.43
N PRO A 47 -33.28 -6.32 32.64
CA PRO A 47 -31.83 -6.09 32.79
C PRO A 47 -30.97 -7.19 32.13
N GLU A 48 -31.45 -8.43 32.13
CA GLU A 48 -30.78 -9.58 31.52
C GLU A 48 -30.77 -9.48 29.98
N LEU A 49 -31.91 -9.14 29.37
CA LEU A 49 -32.02 -8.95 27.92
C LEU A 49 -31.24 -7.73 27.46
N TYR A 50 -31.23 -6.66 28.26
CA TYR A 50 -30.43 -5.47 27.97
C TYR A 50 -28.92 -5.77 28.02
N SER A 51 -28.47 -6.53 29.03
CA SER A 51 -27.08 -7.02 29.08
C SER A 51 -26.74 -7.87 27.86
N ARG A 52 -27.65 -8.76 27.45
CA ARG A 52 -27.45 -9.57 26.24
C ARG A 52 -27.34 -8.72 24.98
N LYS A 53 -28.16 -7.68 24.85
CA LYS A 53 -28.09 -6.72 23.74
C LYS A 53 -26.72 -6.03 23.67
N ILE A 54 -26.16 -5.62 24.81
CA ILE A 54 -24.81 -5.04 24.88
C ILE A 54 -23.76 -6.06 24.42
N ASP A 55 -23.84 -7.30 24.89
CA ASP A 55 -22.90 -8.36 24.50
C ASP A 55 -22.95 -8.65 22.99
N VAL A 56 -24.16 -8.72 22.43
CA VAL A 56 -24.37 -8.92 20.98
C VAL A 56 -23.79 -7.76 20.18
N CYS A 57 -24.04 -6.51 20.59
CA CYS A 57 -23.46 -5.33 19.95
C CYS A 57 -21.93 -5.35 19.99
N PHE A 58 -21.35 -5.72 21.14
CA PHE A 58 -19.91 -5.81 21.31
C PHE A 58 -19.30 -6.90 20.40
N GLU A 59 -19.88 -8.10 20.39
CA GLU A 59 -19.40 -9.21 19.56
C GLU A 59 -19.52 -8.88 18.06
N LEU A 60 -20.61 -8.24 17.66
CA LEU A 60 -20.81 -7.77 16.28
C LEU A 60 -19.77 -6.73 15.89
N HIS A 61 -19.46 -5.78 16.78
CA HIS A 61 -18.43 -4.78 16.55
C HIS A 61 -17.05 -5.41 16.36
N GLU A 62 -16.65 -6.35 17.22
CA GLU A 62 -15.38 -7.07 17.12
C GLU A 62 -15.26 -7.81 15.78
N LEU A 63 -16.32 -8.48 15.33
CA LEU A 63 -16.33 -9.15 14.03
C LEU A 63 -16.15 -8.17 12.87
N LEU A 64 -16.80 -7.00 12.92
CA LEU A 64 -16.68 -5.97 11.89
C LEU A 64 -15.28 -5.34 11.85
N VAL A 65 -14.68 -5.07 13.01
CA VAL A 65 -13.28 -4.56 13.10
C VAL A 65 -12.31 -5.57 12.51
N ASN A 66 -12.46 -6.86 12.84
CA ASN A 66 -11.61 -7.92 12.28
C ASN A 66 -11.78 -8.05 10.77
N GLU A 67 -13.00 -7.92 10.25
CA GLU A 67 -13.29 -7.90 8.82
C GLU A 67 -12.67 -6.68 8.13
N GLU A 68 -12.76 -5.49 8.73
CA GLU A 68 -12.14 -4.27 8.23
C GLU A 68 -10.61 -4.40 8.14
N ILE A 69 -9.96 -4.88 9.21
CA ILE A 69 -8.51 -5.13 9.23
C ILE A 69 -8.12 -6.12 8.12
N PHE A 70 -8.90 -7.20 7.97
CA PHE A 70 -8.67 -8.17 6.90
C PHE A 70 -8.75 -7.53 5.52
N TRP A 71 -9.78 -6.72 5.26
CA TRP A 71 -9.92 -6.02 3.97
C TRP A 71 -8.84 -4.98 3.74
N LEU A 72 -8.42 -4.26 4.77
CA LEU A 72 -7.30 -3.31 4.70
C LEU A 72 -6.02 -4.04 4.28
N GLN A 73 -5.67 -5.13 4.98
CA GLN A 73 -4.50 -5.95 4.66
C GLN A 73 -4.57 -6.49 3.22
N GLN A 74 -5.72 -7.04 2.85
CA GLN A 74 -5.92 -7.61 1.52
C GLN A 74 -5.89 -6.53 0.43
N SER A 75 -6.37 -5.31 0.71
CA SER A 75 -6.34 -4.18 -0.21
C SER A 75 -4.92 -3.65 -0.42
N HIS A 76 -4.12 -3.54 0.64
CA HIS A 76 -2.71 -3.18 0.54
C HIS A 76 -1.91 -4.22 -0.24
N GLU A 77 -2.09 -5.51 0.04
CA GLU A 77 -1.48 -6.59 -0.74
C GLU A 77 -1.91 -6.54 -2.22
N ARG A 78 -3.20 -6.30 -2.47
CA ARG A 78 -3.73 -6.14 -3.83
C ARG A 78 -3.20 -4.87 -4.50
N TRP A 79 -2.98 -3.78 -3.78
CA TRP A 79 -2.42 -2.55 -4.33
C TRP A 79 -0.93 -2.70 -4.62
N LEU A 80 -0.17 -3.37 -3.78
CA LEU A 80 1.22 -3.73 -4.06
C LEU A 80 1.30 -4.64 -5.31
N LEU A 81 0.46 -5.68 -5.36
CA LEU A 81 0.42 -6.61 -6.50
C LEU A 81 -0.11 -5.97 -7.79
N LYS A 82 -1.13 -5.10 -7.68
CA LYS A 82 -1.65 -4.32 -8.82
C LYS A 82 -0.74 -3.17 -9.19
N GLY A 83 0.08 -2.65 -8.28
CA GLY A 83 1.07 -1.61 -8.52
C GLY A 83 2.16 -2.12 -9.47
N ASP A 84 2.60 -3.36 -9.27
CA ASP A 84 3.45 -4.09 -10.23
C ASP A 84 2.75 -4.30 -11.60
N LEU A 85 1.41 -4.30 -11.65
CA LEU A 85 0.62 -4.44 -12.87
C LEU A 85 0.13 -3.09 -13.45
N ASN A 86 0.30 -1.98 -12.74
CA ASN A 86 -0.14 -0.65 -13.16
C ASN A 86 1.06 0.19 -13.59
N THR A 87 1.95 -0.45 -14.36
CA THR A 87 3.14 0.15 -14.95
C THR A 87 2.78 1.42 -15.71
N ASP A 88 1.68 1.46 -16.47
CA ASP A 88 1.27 2.66 -17.22
C ASP A 88 1.04 3.90 -16.31
N TYR A 89 0.46 3.73 -15.11
CA TYR A 89 0.27 4.86 -14.19
C TYR A 89 1.60 5.39 -13.66
N PHE A 90 2.49 4.49 -13.20
CA PHE A 90 3.80 4.88 -12.68
C PHE A 90 4.74 5.37 -13.77
N ASP A 91 4.68 4.78 -14.97
CA ASP A 91 5.41 5.21 -16.15
C ASP A 91 4.94 6.58 -16.61
N ARG A 92 3.64 6.89 -16.56
CA ARG A 92 3.13 8.24 -16.85
C ARG A 92 3.62 9.28 -15.86
N ILE A 93 3.65 8.94 -14.56
CA ILE A 93 4.20 9.84 -13.53
C ILE A 93 5.71 10.03 -13.73
N ALA A 94 6.45 8.94 -13.94
CA ALA A 94 7.90 8.97 -14.18
C ALA A 94 8.25 9.76 -15.45
N ASN A 95 7.52 9.53 -16.54
CA ASN A 95 7.65 10.29 -17.79
C ASN A 95 7.24 11.75 -17.63
N GLY A 96 6.20 12.03 -16.83
CA GLY A 96 5.80 13.39 -16.49
C GLY A 96 6.89 14.14 -15.74
N ARG A 97 7.49 13.50 -14.73
CA ARG A 97 8.64 14.03 -13.99
C ARG A 97 9.87 14.21 -14.90
N LYS A 98 10.16 13.22 -15.75
CA LYS A 98 11.24 13.30 -16.75
C LYS A 98 11.03 14.51 -17.66
N ARG A 99 9.86 14.67 -18.28
CA ARG A 99 9.56 15.84 -19.14
C ARG A 99 9.74 17.17 -18.42
N LYS A 100 9.28 17.28 -17.16
CA LYS A 100 9.41 18.51 -16.38
C LYS A 100 10.85 18.83 -16.02
N ASN A 101 11.66 17.80 -15.75
CA ASN A 101 13.02 17.97 -15.22
C ASN A 101 14.11 17.86 -16.30
N THR A 102 13.76 17.52 -17.55
CA THR A 102 14.72 17.52 -18.66
C THR A 102 15.14 18.96 -18.95
N ILE A 103 16.43 19.22 -18.84
CA ILE A 103 17.05 20.48 -19.23
C ILE A 103 17.33 20.40 -20.73
N HIS A 104 16.68 21.27 -21.52
CA HIS A 104 16.84 21.31 -22.99
C HIS A 104 17.93 22.27 -23.45
N SER A 105 18.06 23.41 -22.77
CA SER A 105 19.15 24.36 -22.93
C SER A 105 19.57 24.95 -21.59
N LEU A 106 20.80 25.42 -21.52
CA LEU A 106 21.38 26.09 -20.36
C LEU A 106 22.08 27.37 -20.81
N LYS A 107 21.74 28.50 -20.20
CA LYS A 107 22.40 29.78 -20.47
C LYS A 107 23.53 30.02 -19.46
N VAL A 108 24.74 30.24 -19.96
CA VAL A 108 25.94 30.52 -19.16
C VAL A 108 26.55 31.83 -19.63
N GLY A 109 26.35 32.89 -18.85
CA GLY A 109 26.66 34.25 -19.26
C GLY A 109 25.83 34.66 -20.48
N ASP A 110 26.51 35.02 -21.58
CA ASP A 110 25.88 35.37 -22.87
C ASP A 110 25.77 34.18 -23.83
N MET A 111 26.31 33.00 -23.48
CA MET A 111 26.27 31.80 -24.33
C MET A 111 25.10 30.90 -23.95
N GLU A 112 24.36 30.42 -24.95
CA GLU A 112 23.34 29.40 -24.78
C GLU A 112 23.84 28.04 -25.26
N ILE A 113 23.79 27.05 -24.38
CA ILE A 113 24.20 25.67 -24.65
C ILE A 113 22.92 24.86 -24.84
N GLU A 114 22.69 24.43 -26.08
CA GLU A 114 21.53 23.62 -26.45
C GLU A 114 21.96 22.22 -26.91
N GLY A 115 21.19 21.22 -26.50
CA GLY A 115 21.40 19.82 -26.88
C GLY A 115 22.09 19.00 -25.79
N THR A 116 21.57 17.78 -25.58
CA THR A 116 21.95 16.89 -24.48
C THR A 116 23.46 16.62 -24.42
N ASP A 117 24.10 16.36 -25.56
CA ASP A 117 25.53 16.04 -25.60
C ASP A 117 26.39 17.23 -25.13
N LYS A 118 26.04 18.44 -25.58
CA LYS A 118 26.75 19.67 -25.17
C LYS A 118 26.51 20.00 -23.70
N LEU A 119 25.29 19.80 -23.21
CA LEU A 119 24.95 19.96 -21.80
C LEU A 119 25.75 18.99 -20.91
N ILE A 120 25.90 17.73 -21.32
CA ILE A 120 26.69 16.73 -20.59
C ILE A 120 28.16 17.13 -20.56
N VAL A 121 28.74 17.52 -21.71
CA VAL A 121 30.14 17.96 -21.78
C VAL A 121 30.36 19.16 -20.87
N HIS A 122 29.51 20.18 -20.97
CA HIS A 122 29.63 21.40 -20.18
C HIS A 122 29.47 21.14 -18.68
N ALA A 123 28.47 20.35 -18.26
CA ALA A 123 28.30 19.99 -16.86
C ALA A 123 29.50 19.19 -16.33
N THR A 124 30.06 18.30 -17.16
CA THR A 124 31.24 17.51 -16.80
C THR A 124 32.46 18.39 -16.60
N GLU A 125 32.71 19.33 -17.51
CA GLU A 125 33.81 20.30 -17.42
C GLU A 125 33.65 21.23 -16.21
N PHE A 126 32.45 21.79 -16.01
CA PHE A 126 32.15 22.65 -14.87
C PHE A 126 32.43 21.96 -13.54
N TYR A 127 31.97 20.72 -13.34
CA TYR A 127 32.22 20.00 -12.10
C TYR A 127 33.64 19.46 -11.98
N LYS A 128 34.33 19.17 -13.09
CA LYS A 128 35.77 18.89 -13.09
C LYS A 128 36.58 20.11 -12.67
N GLU A 129 36.16 21.32 -13.01
CA GLU A 129 36.84 22.54 -12.54
C GLU A 129 36.48 22.83 -11.08
N LEU A 130 35.19 22.68 -10.71
CA LEU A 130 34.69 22.96 -9.37
C LEU A 130 35.24 22.01 -8.29
N PHE A 131 35.36 20.72 -8.63
CA PHE A 131 35.77 19.65 -7.72
C PHE A 131 37.00 18.88 -8.17
N GLY A 132 37.61 19.25 -9.30
CA GLY A 132 38.84 18.63 -9.74
C GLY A 132 39.98 18.88 -8.76
N PRO A 133 41.07 18.12 -8.90
CA PRO A 133 42.20 18.25 -8.00
C PRO A 133 42.73 19.69 -8.07
N ALA A 134 42.71 20.38 -6.93
CA ALA A 134 43.48 21.61 -6.77
C ALA A 134 44.92 21.32 -7.23
N PRO A 135 45.63 22.27 -7.87
CA PRO A 135 47.02 22.08 -8.27
C PRO A 135 47.83 21.65 -7.03
N GLY A 136 48.08 20.34 -6.90
CA GLY A 136 48.67 19.73 -5.70
C GLY A 136 48.10 18.38 -5.24
N ASN A 137 46.84 18.00 -5.56
CA ASN A 137 46.26 16.74 -5.06
C ASN A 137 46.08 15.67 -6.15
N GLN A 138 47.16 14.98 -6.50
CA GLN A 138 47.12 13.74 -7.30
C GLN A 138 46.88 12.55 -6.39
N PHE A 139 45.63 12.24 -6.05
CA PHE A 139 45.30 10.94 -5.48
C PHE A 139 45.08 9.93 -6.61
N HIS A 140 46.05 9.03 -6.79
CA HIS A 140 45.90 7.86 -7.65
C HIS A 140 45.21 6.76 -6.83
N LEU A 141 44.03 6.33 -7.26
CA LEU A 141 43.44 5.10 -6.75
C LEU A 141 43.95 3.97 -7.63
N ASP A 142 44.78 3.10 -7.05
CA ASP A 142 45.29 1.90 -7.71
C ASP A 142 44.15 0.92 -8.10
N PRO A 143 44.37 0.06 -9.10
CA PRO A 143 43.33 -0.70 -9.81
C PRO A 143 42.58 -1.76 -8.98
#